data_AF-A0A7V3S0C5-F1
#
_entry.id   AF-A0A7V3S0C5-F1
#
_cell.length_a   1.000
_cell.length_b   1.000
_cell.length_c   1.000
_cell.angle_alpha   90.00
_cell.angle_beta   90.00
_cell.angle_gamma   90.00
#
_symmetry.space_group_name_H-M   'P 1'
#
loop_
_entity.id
_entity.type
_entity.pdbx_description
1 polymer ?
#
loop_
_entity_poly.entity_id
_entity_poly.type
_entity_poly.pdbx_seq_one_letter_code
_entity_poly.pdbx_strand_id
1 'polypeptide(L)'
;MRPKSKKTRHGFDLLVKFLSSIAALIGIIFLVWITFEVAARGVKALDWNFFVAPPTPPGTEGGGVANAILGTLAMLILASLIGVPTGIFAGVYLAEFGDNRFGEAVRFASKVMMGIPSIIVGLFVYALLVLSTGHFSGFAGALALAIIMLPIIARTTEDMLALVPNALRESALALGSPGWK
;
A
#
# COMPACT_ATOMS: atom_id res chain seq x y z
N MET A 1 -44.86 -2.80 -8.95
CA MET A 1 -43.80 -3.29 -9.86
C MET A 1 -44.10 -4.73 -10.23
N ARG A 2 -44.41 -5.05 -11.50
CA ARG A 2 -44.78 -6.42 -11.92
C ARG A 2 -43.53 -7.32 -11.90
N PRO A 3 -43.56 -8.50 -11.25
CA PRO A 3 -42.41 -9.39 -11.20
C PRO A 3 -42.07 -9.91 -12.61
N LYS A 4 -40.88 -9.57 -13.13
CA LYS A 4 -40.40 -10.09 -14.42
C LYS A 4 -40.36 -11.63 -14.38
N SER A 5 -40.83 -12.28 -15.44
CA SER A 5 -40.83 -13.74 -15.61
C SER A 5 -39.45 -14.34 -15.33
N LYS A 6 -39.41 -15.48 -14.59
CA LYS A 6 -38.16 -16.20 -14.26
C LYS A 6 -37.30 -16.49 -15.49
N LYS A 7 -37.92 -16.75 -16.67
CA LYS A 7 -37.22 -17.01 -17.93
C LYS A 7 -36.51 -15.76 -18.49
N THR A 8 -37.14 -14.59 -18.43
CA THR A 8 -36.56 -13.32 -18.90
C THR A 8 -35.40 -12.88 -18.01
N ARG A 9 -35.51 -13.09 -16.70
CA ARG A 9 -34.41 -12.84 -15.75
C ARG A 9 -33.23 -13.77 -16.01
N HIS A 10 -33.49 -15.06 -16.17
CA HIS A 10 -32.44 -16.05 -16.43
C HIS A 10 -31.69 -15.79 -17.75
N GLY A 11 -32.40 -15.46 -18.83
CA GLY A 11 -31.77 -15.11 -20.11
C GLY A 11 -30.93 -13.83 -20.04
N PHE A 12 -31.39 -12.81 -19.31
CA PHE A 12 -30.63 -11.60 -19.08
C PHE A 12 -29.38 -11.86 -18.22
N ASP A 13 -29.49 -12.67 -17.17
CA ASP A 13 -28.37 -13.06 -16.33
C ASP A 13 -27.30 -13.84 -17.12
N LEU A 14 -27.70 -14.73 -18.02
CA LEU A 14 -26.80 -15.45 -18.92
C LEU A 14 -26.07 -14.50 -19.89
N LEU A 15 -26.79 -13.55 -20.47
CA LEU A 15 -26.22 -12.55 -21.37
C LEU A 15 -25.20 -11.66 -20.65
N VAL A 16 -25.54 -11.17 -19.45
CA VAL A 16 -24.62 -10.35 -18.65
C VAL A 16 -23.38 -11.16 -18.27
N LYS A 17 -23.54 -12.41 -17.82
CA LYS A 17 -22.39 -13.30 -17.52
C LYS A 17 -21.50 -13.49 -18.75
N PHE A 18 -22.08 -13.75 -19.92
CA PHE A 18 -21.32 -13.93 -21.15
C PHE A 18 -20.54 -12.67 -21.53
N LEU A 19 -21.17 -11.50 -21.51
CA LEU A 19 -20.51 -10.23 -21.80
C LEU A 19 -19.41 -9.90 -20.78
N SER A 20 -19.66 -10.09 -19.48
CA SER A 20 -18.66 -9.89 -18.44
C SER A 20 -17.50 -10.86 -18.56
N SER A 21 -17.75 -12.13 -18.90
CA SER A 21 -16.69 -13.12 -19.14
C SER A 21 -15.84 -12.77 -20.35
N ILE A 22 -16.44 -12.30 -21.45
CA ILE A 22 -15.68 -11.83 -22.63
C ILE A 22 -14.84 -10.60 -22.27
N ALA A 23 -15.43 -9.61 -21.59
CA ALA A 23 -14.70 -8.40 -21.19
C ALA A 23 -13.51 -8.75 -20.27
N ALA A 24 -13.71 -9.66 -19.31
CA ALA A 24 -12.64 -10.16 -18.45
C ALA A 24 -11.57 -10.91 -19.26
N LEU A 25 -11.97 -11.75 -20.22
CA LEU A 25 -11.04 -12.50 -21.08
C LEU A 25 -10.18 -11.56 -21.92
N ILE A 26 -10.77 -10.50 -22.50
CA ILE A 26 -10.04 -9.46 -23.22
C ILE A 26 -9.00 -8.82 -22.30
N GLY A 27 -9.40 -8.41 -21.09
CA GLY A 27 -8.48 -7.84 -20.10
C GLY A 27 -7.32 -8.80 -19.74
N ILE A 28 -7.62 -10.08 -19.55
CA ILE A 28 -6.61 -11.11 -19.27
C ILE A 28 -5.67 -11.29 -20.46
N ILE A 29 -6.18 -11.30 -21.70
CA ILE A 29 -5.35 -11.39 -22.90
C ILE A 29 -4.37 -10.22 -22.97
N PHE A 30 -4.82 -8.98 -22.76
CA PHE A 30 -3.93 -7.81 -22.74
C PHE A 30 -2.92 -7.86 -21.60
N LEU A 31 -3.34 -8.29 -20.40
CA LEU A 31 -2.44 -8.45 -19.26
C LEU A 31 -1.33 -9.45 -19.59
N VAL A 32 -1.70 -10.65 -20.06
CA VAL A 32 -0.75 -11.70 -20.45
C VAL A 32 0.16 -11.21 -21.57
N TRP A 33 -0.38 -10.52 -22.56
CA TRP A 33 0.40 -9.99 -23.66
C TRP A 33 1.44 -8.95 -23.20
N ILE A 34 1.03 -7.95 -22.42
CA ILE A 34 1.95 -6.92 -21.91
C ILE A 34 3.00 -7.55 -20.99
N THR A 35 2.61 -8.45 -20.10
CA THR A 35 3.56 -9.15 -19.23
C THR A 35 4.55 -10.00 -20.03
N PHE A 36 4.08 -10.72 -21.06
CA PHE A 36 4.93 -11.50 -21.95
C PHE A 36 5.90 -10.62 -22.72
N GLU A 37 5.43 -9.51 -23.30
CA GLU A 37 6.27 -8.59 -24.07
C GLU A 37 7.36 -7.95 -23.20
N VAL A 38 6.99 -7.49 -22.00
CA VAL A 38 7.94 -6.94 -21.02
C VAL A 38 8.95 -7.99 -20.59
N ALA A 39 8.54 -9.24 -20.35
CA ALA A 39 9.45 -10.32 -20.00
C ALA A 39 10.39 -10.68 -21.16
N ALA A 40 9.86 -10.87 -22.37
CA ALA A 40 10.63 -11.27 -23.55
C ALA A 40 11.67 -10.23 -23.94
N ARG A 41 11.36 -8.93 -23.81
CA ARG A 41 12.31 -7.85 -24.05
C ARG A 41 13.23 -7.62 -22.85
N GLY A 42 12.70 -7.70 -21.63
CA GLY A 42 13.41 -7.44 -20.39
C GLY A 42 14.49 -8.47 -20.10
N VAL A 43 14.25 -9.77 -20.35
CA VAL A 43 15.24 -10.83 -20.10
C VAL A 43 16.55 -10.61 -20.86
N LYS A 44 16.48 -10.02 -22.07
CA LYS A 44 17.69 -9.69 -22.85
C LYS A 44 18.51 -8.55 -22.24
N ALA A 45 17.90 -7.72 -21.40
CA ALA A 45 18.54 -6.62 -20.69
C ALA A 45 19.01 -7.00 -19.28
N LEU A 46 18.66 -8.21 -18.79
CA LEU A 46 19.07 -8.70 -17.48
C LEU A 46 20.48 -9.29 -17.57
N ASP A 47 21.49 -8.46 -17.33
CA ASP A 47 22.85 -8.89 -17.01
C ASP A 47 23.27 -8.43 -15.61
N TRP A 48 24.46 -8.81 -15.16
CA TRP A 48 24.95 -8.35 -13.85
C TRP A 48 25.12 -6.83 -13.79
N ASN A 49 25.58 -6.22 -14.89
CA ASN A 49 25.83 -4.78 -14.99
C ASN A 49 24.53 -3.98 -14.86
N PHE A 50 23.39 -4.50 -15.31
CA PHE A 50 22.08 -3.90 -15.15
C PHE A 50 21.78 -3.57 -13.68
N PHE A 51 22.19 -4.42 -12.75
CA PHE A 51 21.91 -4.21 -11.32
C PHE A 51 22.93 -3.32 -10.63
N VAL A 52 24.21 -3.38 -11.01
CA VAL A 52 25.30 -2.72 -10.28
C VAL A 52 25.82 -1.44 -10.94
N ALA A 53 25.59 -1.26 -12.25
CA ALA A 53 26.06 -0.08 -12.95
C ALA A 53 25.14 1.13 -12.69
N PRO A 54 25.69 2.34 -12.63
CA PRO A 54 24.89 3.56 -12.60
C PRO A 54 24.11 3.73 -13.91
N PRO A 55 22.99 4.46 -13.88
CA PRO A 55 22.26 4.81 -15.08
C PRO A 55 23.12 5.71 -15.96
N THR A 56 23.07 5.46 -17.26
CA THR A 56 23.74 6.27 -18.28
C THR A 56 22.80 7.38 -18.77
N PRO A 57 23.32 8.47 -19.37
CA PRO A 57 22.50 9.54 -19.91
C PRO A 57 21.51 9.04 -20.98
N PRO A 58 20.34 9.69 -21.13
CA PRO A 58 19.36 9.33 -22.16
C PRO A 58 19.99 9.28 -23.55
N GLY A 59 19.75 8.19 -24.29
CA GLY A 59 20.27 8.01 -25.65
C GLY A 59 21.64 7.33 -25.74
N THR A 60 22.26 6.97 -24.61
CA THR A 60 23.47 6.14 -24.60
C THR A 60 23.11 4.68 -24.34
N GLU A 61 23.69 3.77 -25.12
CA GLU A 61 23.47 2.33 -24.95
C GLU A 61 24.18 1.81 -23.69
N GLY A 62 23.54 0.85 -23.01
CA GLY A 62 24.02 0.28 -21.75
C GLY A 62 23.58 1.07 -20.52
N GLY A 63 24.28 0.85 -19.40
CA GLY A 63 23.93 1.40 -18.09
C GLY A 63 23.10 0.44 -17.24
N GLY A 64 22.91 0.81 -15.97
CA GLY A 64 22.16 0.01 -15.01
C GLY A 64 21.20 0.84 -14.16
N VAL A 65 20.51 0.16 -13.25
CA VAL A 65 19.49 0.71 -12.36
C VAL A 65 19.96 0.81 -10.91
N ALA A 66 21.27 0.73 -10.66
CA ALA A 66 21.84 0.68 -9.30
C ALA A 66 21.37 1.83 -8.42
N ASN A 67 21.41 3.08 -8.93
CA ASN A 67 20.98 4.26 -8.18
C ASN A 67 19.47 4.24 -7.88
N ALA A 68 18.65 3.67 -8.77
CA ALA A 68 17.21 3.55 -8.54
C ALA A 68 16.93 2.50 -7.45
N ILE A 69 17.61 1.35 -7.49
CA ILE A 69 17.49 0.31 -6.47
C ILE A 69 17.94 0.84 -5.11
N LEU A 70 19.14 1.42 -5.02
CA LEU A 70 19.69 1.96 -3.78
C LEU A 70 18.85 3.13 -3.25
N GLY A 71 18.39 4.03 -4.13
CA GLY A 71 17.53 5.14 -3.76
C GLY A 71 16.20 4.67 -3.19
N THR A 72 15.53 3.71 -3.84
CA THR A 72 14.28 3.13 -3.34
C THR A 72 14.48 2.39 -2.02
N LEU A 73 15.54 1.59 -1.88
CA LEU A 73 15.83 0.91 -0.62
C LEU A 73 16.09 1.89 0.53
N ALA A 74 16.92 2.92 0.30
CA ALA A 74 17.21 3.93 1.30
C ALA A 74 15.93 4.67 1.73
N MET A 75 15.09 5.07 0.78
CA MET A 75 13.81 5.72 1.07
C MET A 75 12.85 4.79 1.83
N LEU A 76 12.75 3.52 1.42
CA LEU A 76 11.89 2.54 2.09
C LEU A 76 12.35 2.25 3.52
N ILE A 77 13.65 2.11 3.75
CA ILE A 77 14.21 1.87 5.09
C ILE A 77 13.89 3.07 5.99
N LEU A 78 14.19 4.29 5.55
CA LEU A 78 13.90 5.50 6.32
C LEU A 78 12.41 5.68 6.57
N ALA A 79 11.58 5.48 5.54
CA ALA A 79 10.13 5.54 5.66
C ALA A 79 9.60 4.50 6.65
N SER A 80 10.15 3.28 6.62
CA SER A 80 9.74 2.19 7.50
C SER A 80 10.15 2.45 8.95
N LEU A 81 11.39 2.92 9.17
CA LEU A 81 11.88 3.25 10.52
C LEU A 81 11.01 4.32 11.21
N ILE A 82 10.41 5.22 10.43
CA ILE A 82 9.51 6.24 10.96
C ILE A 82 8.08 5.72 11.02
N GLY A 83 7.52 5.29 9.89
CA GLY A 83 6.10 4.97 9.71
C GLY A 83 5.66 3.65 10.36
N VAL A 84 6.52 2.62 10.39
CA VAL A 84 6.16 1.31 10.95
C VAL A 84 6.01 1.38 12.48
N PRO A 85 7.01 1.84 13.26
CA PRO A 85 6.85 1.89 14.71
C PRO A 85 5.71 2.82 15.12
N THR A 86 5.61 4.00 14.51
CA THR A 86 4.55 4.98 14.83
C THR A 86 3.17 4.44 14.48
N GLY A 87 3.02 3.77 13.34
CA GLY A 87 1.79 3.09 12.95
C GLY A 87 1.42 1.98 13.92
N ILE A 88 2.37 1.12 14.29
CA ILE A 88 2.14 0.04 15.26
C ILE A 88 1.70 0.60 16.61
N PHE A 89 2.39 1.61 17.15
CA PHE A 89 2.00 2.21 18.42
C PHE A 89 0.61 2.84 18.37
N ALA A 90 0.27 3.53 17.28
CA ALA A 90 -1.07 4.06 17.09
C ALA A 90 -2.13 2.95 17.02
N GLY A 91 -1.85 1.85 16.30
CA GLY A 91 -2.77 0.71 16.18
C GLY A 91 -2.95 -0.05 17.49
N VAL A 92 -1.87 -0.26 18.25
CA VAL A 92 -1.92 -0.86 19.61
C VAL A 92 -2.76 0.02 20.53
N TYR A 93 -2.54 1.34 20.51
CA TYR A 93 -3.35 2.27 21.28
C TYR A 93 -4.83 2.18 20.90
N LEU A 94 -5.14 2.15 19.60
CA LEU A 94 -6.52 2.08 19.12
C LEU A 94 -7.21 0.75 19.49
N ALA A 95 -6.50 -0.36 19.44
CA ALA A 95 -7.04 -1.66 19.79
C ALA A 95 -7.31 -1.81 21.29
N GLU A 96 -6.37 -1.37 22.12
CA GLU A 96 -6.42 -1.64 23.57
C GLU A 96 -7.12 -0.52 24.35
N PHE A 97 -6.93 0.73 23.94
CA PHE A 97 -7.37 1.92 24.67
C PHE A 97 -8.28 2.84 23.83
N GLY A 98 -8.57 2.48 22.58
CA GLY A 98 -9.26 3.34 21.62
C GLY A 98 -10.78 3.39 21.75
N ASP A 99 -11.38 2.79 22.79
CA ASP A 99 -12.81 2.89 23.07
C ASP A 99 -13.16 4.22 23.76
N ASN A 100 -12.82 5.32 23.10
CA ASN A 100 -13.06 6.69 23.57
C ASN A 100 -13.16 7.68 22.40
N ARG A 101 -13.56 8.92 22.70
CA ARG A 101 -13.73 10.00 21.70
C ARG A 101 -12.45 10.31 20.92
N PHE A 102 -11.27 10.16 21.53
CA PHE A 102 -9.99 10.38 20.87
C PHE A 102 -9.69 9.23 19.89
N GLY A 103 -9.94 7.98 20.27
CA GLY A 103 -9.83 6.81 19.38
C GLY A 103 -10.75 6.92 18.17
N GLU A 104 -12.01 7.36 18.35
CA GLU A 104 -12.91 7.65 17.24
C GLU A 104 -12.38 8.75 16.30
N ALA A 105 -11.83 9.83 16.85
CA ALA A 105 -11.24 10.92 16.07
C ALA A 105 -10.01 10.45 15.27
N VAL A 106 -9.12 9.65 15.88
CA VAL A 106 -7.94 9.09 15.22
C VAL A 106 -8.35 8.10 14.12
N ARG A 107 -9.35 7.24 14.36
CA ARG A 107 -9.92 6.34 13.32
C ARG A 107 -10.52 7.13 12.16
N PHE A 108 -11.24 8.22 12.45
CA PHE A 108 -11.80 9.09 11.43
C PHE A 108 -10.68 9.74 10.59
N ALA A 109 -9.70 10.35 11.25
CA ALA A 109 -8.54 10.95 10.57
C ALA A 109 -7.79 9.94 9.70
N SER A 110 -7.54 8.73 10.23
CA SER A 110 -6.87 7.65 9.49
C SER A 110 -7.68 7.20 8.28
N LYS A 111 -9.01 7.08 8.41
CA LYS A 111 -9.91 6.78 7.27
C LYS A 111 -9.87 7.86 6.21
N VAL A 112 -9.88 9.14 6.60
CA VAL A 112 -9.77 10.25 5.66
C VAL A 112 -8.41 10.22 4.95
N MET A 113 -7.31 10.02 5.69
CA MET A 113 -5.97 9.91 5.12
C MET A 113 -5.85 8.78 4.09
N MET A 114 -6.45 7.61 4.35
CA MET A 114 -6.48 6.51 3.37
C MET A 114 -7.28 6.83 2.11
N GLY A 115 -8.23 7.76 2.18
CA GLY A 115 -8.98 8.25 1.03
C GLY A 115 -8.24 9.30 0.20
N ILE A 116 -7.17 9.90 0.73
CA ILE A 116 -6.38 10.91 0.03
C ILE A 116 -5.56 10.22 -1.07
N PRO A 117 -5.62 10.68 -2.33
CA PRO A 117 -4.73 10.20 -3.38
C PRO A 117 -3.26 10.39 -3.00
N SER A 118 -2.43 9.35 -3.16
CA SER A 118 -1.02 9.36 -2.76
C SER A 118 -0.21 10.52 -3.36
N ILE A 119 -0.57 10.96 -4.57
CA ILE A 119 0.06 12.11 -5.24
C ILE A 119 -0.10 13.41 -4.46
N ILE A 120 -1.23 13.60 -3.75
CA ILE A 120 -1.48 14.81 -2.96
C ILE A 120 -0.53 14.85 -1.76
N VAL A 121 -0.31 13.70 -1.10
CA VAL A 121 0.65 13.61 0.01
C VAL A 121 2.07 13.89 -0.49
N GLY A 122 2.44 13.37 -1.66
CA GLY A 122 3.72 13.67 -2.30
C GLY A 122 3.89 15.16 -2.59
N LEU A 123 2.87 15.82 -3.16
CA LEU A 123 2.90 17.25 -3.47
C LEU A 123 2.96 18.11 -2.20
N PHE A 124 2.27 17.71 -1.13
CA PHE A 124 2.32 18.39 0.16
C PHE A 124 3.74 18.39 0.74
N VAL A 125 4.39 17.22 0.76
CA VAL A 125 5.78 17.12 1.26
C VAL A 125 6.76 17.85 0.33
N TYR A 126 6.55 17.80 -0.98
CA TYR A 126 7.32 18.58 -1.94
C TYR A 126 7.24 20.08 -1.64
N ALA A 127 6.03 20.61 -1.42
CA ALA A 127 5.83 22.01 -1.13
C ALA A 127 6.48 22.44 0.20
N LEU A 128 6.44 21.58 1.21
CA LEU A 128 7.02 21.88 2.52
C LEU A 128 8.55 21.76 2.57
N LEU A 129 9.11 20.67 2.01
CA LEU A 129 10.53 20.37 2.15
C LEU A 129 11.34 20.74 0.93
N VAL A 130 10.90 20.34 -0.27
CA VAL A 130 11.72 20.51 -1.49
C VAL A 130 11.77 21.98 -1.90
N LEU A 131 10.64 22.69 -1.88
CA LEU A 131 10.64 24.13 -2.17
C LEU A 131 11.40 24.94 -1.11
N SER A 132 11.34 24.54 0.15
CA SER A 132 12.06 25.22 1.24
C SER A 132 13.57 25.00 1.18
N THR A 133 14.02 23.80 0.80
CA THR A 133 15.45 23.45 0.76
C THR A 133 16.09 23.77 -0.60
N GLY A 134 15.29 24.00 -1.64
CA GLY A 134 15.76 24.35 -2.98
C GLY A 134 16.37 23.19 -3.76
N HIS A 135 16.34 21.96 -3.23
CA HIS A 135 16.87 20.78 -3.89
C HIS A 135 16.02 19.54 -3.63
N PHE A 136 16.01 18.61 -4.59
CA PHE A 136 15.38 17.30 -4.39
C PHE A 136 16.17 16.49 -3.35
N SER A 137 15.46 15.74 -2.52
CA SER A 137 16.07 14.92 -1.47
C SER A 137 15.31 13.60 -1.30
N GLY A 138 16.05 12.50 -1.21
CA GLY A 138 15.49 11.20 -0.87
C GLY A 138 14.81 11.18 0.50
N PHE A 139 15.25 12.03 1.43
CA PHE A 139 14.59 12.19 2.74
C PHE A 139 13.16 12.73 2.61
N ALA A 140 12.91 13.67 1.71
CA ALA A 140 11.57 14.18 1.46
C ALA A 140 10.66 13.08 0.87
N GLY A 141 11.18 12.24 -0.03
CA GLY A 141 10.47 11.06 -0.53
C GLY A 141 10.17 10.04 0.57
N ALA A 142 11.15 9.76 1.45
CA ALA A 142 10.98 8.88 2.59
C ALA A 142 9.91 9.39 3.57
N LEU A 143 9.86 10.69 3.83
CA LEU A 143 8.84 11.29 4.70
C LEU A 143 7.43 11.18 4.08
N ALA A 144 7.29 11.43 2.78
CA ALA A 144 6.02 11.25 2.08
C ALA A 144 5.53 9.79 2.18
N LEU A 145 6.43 8.83 1.98
CA LEU A 145 6.14 7.40 2.15
C LEU A 145 5.74 7.07 3.59
N ALA A 146 6.44 7.61 4.60
CA ALA A 146 6.10 7.38 6.00
C ALA A 146 4.68 7.88 6.35
N ILE A 147 4.29 9.05 5.83
CA ILE A 147 2.94 9.61 6.03
C ILE A 147 1.86 8.71 5.42
N ILE A 148 2.14 8.13 4.24
CA ILE A 148 1.21 7.20 3.58
C ILE A 148 1.12 5.88 4.35
N MET A 149 2.24 5.37 4.89
CA MET A 149 2.28 4.11 5.65
C MET A 149 1.52 4.20 6.97
N LEU A 150 1.56 5.34 7.66
CA LEU A 150 0.99 5.55 8.99
C LEU A 150 -0.45 5.01 9.17
N PRO A 151 -1.46 5.50 8.42
CA PRO A 151 -2.84 5.07 8.63
C PRO A 151 -3.08 3.61 8.22
N ILE A 152 -2.30 3.10 7.26
CA ILE A 152 -2.39 1.70 6.80
C ILE A 152 -1.90 0.77 7.91
N ILE A 153 -0.74 1.06 8.49
CA ILE A 153 -0.13 0.23 9.54
C ILE A 153 -0.93 0.33 10.84
N ALA A 154 -1.36 1.54 11.22
CA ALA A 154 -2.21 1.72 12.41
C ALA A 154 -3.50 0.93 12.30
N ARG A 155 -4.20 1.00 11.17
CA ARG A 155 -5.47 0.30 11.00
C ARG A 155 -5.30 -1.21 10.91
N THR A 156 -4.30 -1.69 10.17
CA THR A 156 -4.02 -3.13 10.09
C THR A 156 -3.61 -3.70 11.44
N THR A 157 -2.82 -2.97 12.23
CA THR A 157 -2.46 -3.37 13.60
C THR A 157 -3.69 -3.41 14.51
N GLU A 158 -4.54 -2.38 14.45
CA GLU A 158 -5.79 -2.33 15.21
C GLU A 158 -6.69 -3.52 14.90
N ASP A 159 -6.97 -3.76 13.61
CA ASP A 159 -7.86 -4.82 13.16
C ASP A 159 -7.28 -6.21 13.55
N MET A 160 -5.95 -6.41 13.47
CA MET A 160 -5.31 -7.68 13.85
C MET A 160 -5.39 -7.95 15.36
N LEU A 161 -5.20 -6.94 16.20
CA LEU A 161 -5.31 -7.09 17.66
C LEU A 161 -6.76 -7.30 18.11
N ALA A 162 -7.71 -6.63 17.46
CA ALA A 162 -9.13 -6.79 17.74
C ALA A 162 -9.67 -8.20 17.39
N LEU A 163 -8.98 -8.96 16.53
CA LEU A 163 -9.33 -10.34 16.21
C LEU A 163 -9.00 -11.35 17.32
N VAL A 164 -8.21 -10.95 18.33
CA VAL A 164 -7.83 -11.84 19.43
C VAL A 164 -9.04 -12.07 20.36
N PRO A 165 -9.48 -13.33 20.56
CA PRO A 165 -10.62 -13.63 21.44
C PRO A 165 -10.38 -13.18 22.89
N ASN A 166 -11.39 -12.55 23.50
CA ASN A 166 -11.33 -12.11 24.90
C ASN A 166 -11.04 -13.26 25.89
N ALA A 167 -11.51 -14.48 25.61
CA ALA A 167 -11.25 -15.64 26.47
C ALA A 167 -9.74 -15.94 26.62
N LEU A 168 -8.94 -15.72 25.57
CA LEU A 168 -7.48 -15.89 25.65
C LEU A 168 -6.84 -14.79 26.50
N ARG A 169 -7.36 -13.55 26.39
CA ARG A 169 -6.90 -12.39 27.18
C ARG A 169 -7.19 -12.60 28.66
N GLU A 170 -8.41 -13.03 29.00
CA GLU A 170 -8.82 -13.35 30.37
C GLU A 170 -8.02 -14.53 30.95
N SER A 171 -7.76 -15.57 30.15
CA SER A 171 -6.94 -16.71 30.58
C SER A 171 -5.49 -16.30 30.87
N ALA A 172 -4.89 -15.43 30.06
CA ALA A 172 -3.54 -14.92 30.27
C ALA A 172 -3.44 -14.06 31.55
N LEU A 173 -4.45 -13.21 31.79
CA LEU A 173 -4.55 -12.44 33.03
C LEU A 173 -4.70 -13.34 34.26
N ALA A 174 -5.48 -14.42 34.18
CA ALA A 174 -5.65 -15.40 35.26
C ALA A 174 -4.35 -16.15 35.61
N LEU A 175 -3.44 -16.30 34.64
CA LEU A 175 -2.08 -16.85 34.85
C LEU A 175 -1.09 -15.82 35.42
N GLY A 176 -1.54 -14.59 35.70
CA GLY A 176 -0.72 -13.51 36.23
C GLY A 176 0.16 -12.83 35.17
N SER A 177 -0.12 -13.01 33.88
CA SER A 177 0.58 -12.26 32.82
C SER A 177 0.09 -10.81 32.83
N PRO A 178 0.99 -9.82 33.00
CA PRO A 178 0.60 -8.42 32.89
C PRO A 178 0.24 -8.08 31.43
N GLY A 179 -0.69 -7.17 31.19
CA GLY A 179 -1.27 -6.92 29.86
C GLY A 179 -0.30 -6.41 28.76
N TRP A 180 0.96 -6.13 29.08
CA TRP A 180 2.00 -5.74 28.12
C TRP A 180 2.86 -6.92 27.64
N LYS A 181 2.66 -8.11 28.22
CA LYS A 181 3.43 -9.33 27.96
C LYS A 181 2.60 -10.33 27.16
#